data_AF-A0A816BSC8-F1
#
_entry.id   AF-A0A816BSC8-F1
#
_cell.length_a   1.000
_cell.length_b   1.000
_cell.length_c   1.000
_cell.angle_alpha   90.00
_cell.angle_beta   90.00
_cell.angle_gamma   90.00
#
_symmetry.space_group_name_H-M   'P 1'
#
loop_
_entity.id
_entity.type
_entity.pdbx_description
1 polymer ?
#
loop_
_entity_poly.entity_id
_entity_poly.type
_entity_poly.pdbx_seq_one_letter_code
_entity_poly.pdbx_strand_id
1 'polypeptide(L)'
;MSKRSKSKSAVPPTYNDKKDTHSETSSAAFRQAKHHNGIPTAQAPLNHPERIPDKNNKGKFCIQYEFKNDYDELISIRKDNAVDYKDGNPQGNQSGHYNAGPAGGKLKQHHTFDRENGE
;
A
#
# COMPACT_ATOMS: atom_id res chain seq x y z
N MET A 1 3.25 -18.72 31.54
CA MET A 1 3.36 -18.11 30.19
C MET A 1 1.96 -17.98 29.59
N SER A 2 1.37 -16.79 29.65
CA SER A 2 0.02 -16.53 29.13
C SER A 2 0.04 -16.56 27.60
N LYS A 3 -0.55 -17.60 27.00
CA LYS A 3 -0.84 -17.63 25.55
C LYS A 3 -1.97 -16.63 25.32
N ARG A 4 -1.61 -15.42 24.90
CA ARG A 4 -2.58 -14.39 24.50
C ARG A 4 -3.37 -14.94 23.32
N SER A 5 -4.60 -15.38 23.56
CA SER A 5 -5.56 -15.78 22.54
C SER A 5 -5.88 -14.56 21.68
N LYS A 6 -5.39 -14.53 20.44
CA LYS A 6 -5.84 -13.54 19.45
C LYS A 6 -7.33 -13.79 19.21
N SER A 7 -8.17 -12.89 19.70
CA SER A 7 -9.59 -12.84 19.31
C SER A 7 -9.66 -12.52 17.81
N LYS A 8 -9.83 -13.58 17.01
CA LYS A 8 -10.09 -13.49 15.57
C LYS A 8 -11.47 -12.86 15.37
N SER A 9 -11.53 -11.54 15.24
CA SER A 9 -12.72 -10.90 14.66
C SER A 9 -12.71 -11.21 13.17
N ALA A 10 -13.54 -12.18 12.79
CA ALA A 10 -13.45 -12.97 11.57
C ALA A 10 -14.09 -12.30 10.36
N VAL A 11 -13.62 -11.10 10.00
CA VAL A 11 -13.87 -10.55 8.67
C VAL A 11 -12.51 -10.13 8.08
N PRO A 12 -11.95 -10.90 7.14
CA PRO A 12 -10.71 -10.48 6.47
C PRO A 12 -10.95 -9.11 5.83
N PRO A 13 -9.95 -8.21 5.81
CA PRO A 13 -10.07 -6.94 5.11
C PRO A 13 -10.42 -7.24 3.66
N THR A 14 -11.67 -6.94 3.30
CA THR A 14 -12.20 -7.15 1.97
C THR A 14 -11.43 -6.24 1.02
N TYR A 15 -10.49 -6.83 0.29
CA TYR A 15 -9.70 -6.19 -0.76
C TYR A 15 -10.55 -5.46 -1.82
N ASN A 16 -11.86 -5.76 -1.87
CA ASN A 16 -12.83 -5.21 -2.79
C ASN A 16 -13.53 -3.93 -2.30
N ASP A 17 -13.34 -3.50 -1.06
CA ASP A 17 -14.02 -2.31 -0.53
C ASP A 17 -13.44 -0.98 -1.03
N LYS A 18 -12.37 -0.99 -1.85
CA LYS A 18 -11.69 0.21 -2.37
C LYS A 18 -11.52 1.29 -1.29
N LYS A 19 -10.87 0.92 -0.17
CA LYS A 19 -10.64 1.84 0.95
C LYS A 19 -9.49 2.78 0.66
N ASP A 20 -9.70 3.66 -0.31
CA ASP A 20 -8.76 4.68 -0.68
C ASP A 20 -8.63 5.68 0.48
N THR A 21 -7.41 6.15 0.72
CA THR A 21 -7.14 7.13 1.77
C THR A 21 -6.25 8.24 1.24
N HIS A 22 -6.30 9.35 1.96
CA HIS A 22 -5.38 10.45 1.79
C HIS A 22 -4.67 10.72 3.12
N SER A 23 -3.40 11.11 3.07
CA SER A 23 -2.59 11.36 4.25
C SER A 23 -1.58 12.46 3.98
N GLU A 24 -1.26 13.27 4.97
CA GLU A 24 -0.31 14.36 4.78
C GLU A 24 1.09 13.87 4.38
N THR A 25 1.54 12.73 4.94
CA THR A 25 2.91 12.21 4.70
C THR A 25 2.89 10.82 4.09
N SER A 26 3.96 10.51 3.34
CA SER A 26 4.21 9.17 2.81
C SER A 26 4.22 8.09 3.90
N SER A 27 4.82 8.35 5.07
CA SER A 27 4.77 7.40 6.19
C SER A 27 3.36 7.13 6.69
N ALA A 28 2.52 8.16 6.77
CA ALA A 28 1.13 8.00 7.21
C ALA A 28 0.32 7.19 6.18
N ALA A 29 0.48 7.47 4.88
CA ALA A 29 -0.15 6.68 3.82
C ALA A 29 0.28 5.21 3.86
N PHE A 30 1.57 4.91 4.08
CA PHE A 30 2.04 3.54 4.22
C PHE A 30 1.45 2.83 5.44
N ARG A 31 1.32 3.54 6.57
CA ARG A 31 0.66 3.01 7.78
C ARG A 31 -0.83 2.73 7.54
N GLN A 32 -1.52 3.60 6.81
CA GLN A 32 -2.92 3.37 6.42
C GLN A 32 -3.07 2.14 5.53
N ALA A 33 -2.18 1.98 4.53
CA ALA A 33 -2.14 0.80 3.69
C ALA A 33 -1.99 -0.49 4.51
N LYS A 34 -1.09 -0.49 5.51
CA LYS A 34 -0.94 -1.62 6.43
C LYS A 34 -2.19 -1.87 7.27
N HIS A 35 -2.74 -0.81 7.88
CA HIS A 35 -3.91 -0.89 8.75
C HIS A 35 -5.15 -1.42 8.01
N HIS A 36 -5.45 -0.89 6.82
CA HIS A 36 -6.59 -1.31 6.02
C HIS A 36 -6.49 -2.75 5.50
N ASN A 37 -5.29 -3.33 5.48
CA ASN A 37 -5.03 -4.72 5.11
C ASN A 37 -4.77 -5.63 6.31
N GLY A 38 -5.03 -5.17 7.54
CA GLY A 38 -4.88 -6.00 8.75
C GLY A 38 -3.42 -6.39 9.03
N ILE A 39 -2.46 -5.60 8.58
CA ILE A 39 -1.03 -5.82 8.81
C ILE A 39 -0.62 -5.01 10.05
N PRO A 40 -0.09 -5.65 11.11
CA PRO A 40 0.48 -4.95 12.25
C PRO A 40 1.46 -3.86 11.84
N THR A 41 1.28 -2.64 12.35
CA THR A 41 2.08 -1.47 11.96
C THR A 41 3.59 -1.67 12.18
N ALA A 42 3.97 -2.42 13.21
CA ALA A 42 5.37 -2.72 13.53
C ALA A 42 5.97 -3.89 12.71
N GLN A 43 5.17 -4.64 11.96
CA GLN A 43 5.67 -5.78 11.19
C GLN A 43 6.60 -5.31 10.06
N ALA A 44 7.78 -5.94 9.98
CA ALA A 44 8.67 -5.78 8.84
C ALA A 44 8.14 -6.55 7.61
N PRO A 45 8.45 -6.12 6.38
CA PRO A 45 8.18 -6.89 5.18
C PRO A 45 8.76 -8.31 5.29
N LEU A 46 8.07 -9.29 4.69
CA LEU A 46 8.53 -10.69 4.67
C LEU A 46 9.86 -10.85 3.94
N ASN A 47 10.03 -10.07 2.88
CA ASN A 47 11.18 -10.12 1.98
C ASN A 47 11.78 -8.72 1.84
N HIS A 48 13.00 -8.64 1.30
CA HIS A 48 13.54 -7.37 0.86
C HIS A 48 12.59 -6.71 -0.16
N PRO A 49 12.37 -5.38 -0.08
CA PRO A 49 11.51 -4.69 -1.02
C PRO A 49 11.99 -4.88 -2.45
N GLU A 50 11.08 -5.26 -3.35
CA GLU A 50 11.40 -5.52 -4.75
C GLU A 50 11.30 -4.22 -5.56
N ARG A 51 12.26 -4.02 -6.46
CA ARG A 51 12.26 -2.91 -7.42
C ARG A 51 11.61 -3.39 -8.72
N ILE A 52 10.41 -2.92 -9.02
CA ILE A 52 9.66 -3.33 -10.21
C ILE A 52 9.52 -2.19 -11.22
N PRO A 53 9.47 -2.47 -12.53
CA PRO A 53 9.29 -1.41 -13.53
C PRO A 53 7.97 -0.66 -13.35
N ASP A 54 8.03 0.67 -13.37
CA ASP A 54 6.84 1.52 -13.36
C ASP A 54 6.18 1.50 -14.75
N LYS A 55 4.96 0.99 -14.83
CA LYS A 55 4.21 0.86 -16.09
C LYS A 55 3.77 2.22 -16.65
N ASN A 56 3.58 3.21 -15.78
CA ASN A 56 3.09 4.53 -16.14
C ASN A 56 4.24 5.53 -16.32
N ASN A 57 5.44 5.22 -15.85
CA ASN A 57 6.60 6.10 -15.91
C ASN A 57 7.85 5.37 -16.44
N LYS A 58 8.00 5.33 -17.77
CA LYS A 58 9.08 4.59 -18.45
C LYS A 58 10.46 4.96 -17.89
N GLY A 59 11.23 3.92 -17.52
CA GLY A 59 12.59 4.07 -16.96
C GLY A 59 12.63 4.30 -15.46
N LYS A 60 11.48 4.55 -14.81
CA LYS A 60 11.37 4.56 -13.35
C LYS A 60 10.94 3.19 -12.83
N PHE A 61 11.11 3.03 -11.52
CA PHE A 61 10.76 1.82 -10.81
C PHE A 61 9.88 2.16 -9.62
N CYS A 62 8.97 1.25 -9.30
CA CYS A 62 8.20 1.24 -8.07
C CYS A 62 8.90 0.32 -7.06
N ILE A 63 8.58 0.49 -5.78
CA ILE A 63 9.06 -0.39 -4.71
C ILE A 63 7.88 -1.20 -4.17
N GLN A 64 7.96 -2.53 -4.22
CA GLN A 64 6.94 -3.43 -3.71
C GLN A 64 7.38 -4.12 -2.42
N TYR A 65 6.51 -4.11 -1.43
CA TYR A 65 6.67 -4.76 -0.14
C TYR A 65 5.65 -5.88 -0.02
N GLU A 66 6.05 -7.00 0.57
CA GLU A 66 5.15 -8.12 0.86
C GLU A 66 5.00 -8.33 2.36
N PHE A 67 3.78 -8.58 2.80
CA PHE A 67 3.42 -8.79 4.20
C PHE A 67 2.50 -10.00 4.34
N LYS A 68 2.46 -10.55 5.55
CA LYS A 68 1.40 -11.47 5.98
C LYS A 68 0.49 -10.72 6.95
N ASN A 69 -0.81 -10.65 6.68
CA ASN A 69 -1.74 -10.00 7.59
C ASN A 69 -2.11 -10.90 8.79
N ASP A 70 -2.90 -10.37 9.74
CA ASP A 70 -3.39 -11.14 10.90
C ASP A 70 -4.35 -12.29 10.54
N TYR A 71 -4.75 -12.40 9.27
CA TYR A 71 -5.60 -13.46 8.70
C TYR A 71 -4.80 -14.50 7.90
N ASP A 72 -3.46 -14.47 8.01
CA ASP A 72 -2.54 -15.34 7.29
C ASP A 72 -2.53 -15.19 5.75
N GLU A 73 -3.07 -14.09 5.22
CA GLU A 73 -3.07 -13.78 3.79
C GLU A 73 -1.84 -12.97 3.39
N LEU A 74 -1.36 -13.17 2.15
CA LEU A 74 -0.26 -12.40 1.58
C LEU A 74 -0.77 -11.10 0.95
N ILE A 75 -0.16 -10.00 1.37
CA ILE A 75 -0.49 -8.64 0.90
C ILE A 75 0.72 -8.04 0.22
N SER A 76 0.50 -7.42 -0.94
CA SER A 76 1.48 -6.52 -1.54
C SER A 76 1.08 -5.08 -1.30
N ILE A 77 2.04 -4.27 -0.85
CA ILE A 77 1.93 -2.81 -0.82
C ILE A 77 3.02 -2.26 -1.73
N ARG A 78 2.67 -1.46 -2.73
CA ARG A 78 3.61 -0.92 -3.71
C ARG A 78 3.62 0.61 -3.66
N LYS A 79 4.79 1.20 -3.50
CA LYS A 79 5.01 2.65 -3.64
C LYS A 79 5.12 2.99 -5.12
N ASP A 80 4.16 3.74 -5.62
CA ASP A 80 4.15 4.23 -7.00
C ASP A 80 4.63 5.68 -7.05
N ASN A 81 5.32 6.01 -8.13
CA ASN A 81 5.83 7.35 -8.34
C ASN A 81 4.68 8.32 -8.63
N ALA A 82 4.87 9.58 -8.26
CA ALA A 82 4.02 10.65 -8.75
C ALA A 82 4.07 10.68 -10.29
N VAL A 83 2.91 10.86 -10.91
CA VAL A 83 2.77 11.01 -12.35
C VAL A 83 2.09 12.35 -12.64
N ASP A 84 2.84 13.22 -13.29
CA ASP A 84 2.34 14.47 -13.84
C ASP A 84 1.77 14.17 -15.22
N TYR A 85 0.45 14.13 -15.32
CA TYR A 85 -0.24 13.94 -16.60
C TYR A 85 -0.44 15.31 -17.22
N LYS A 86 0.57 15.75 -17.99
CA LYS A 86 0.45 16.97 -18.78
C LYS A 86 -0.67 16.78 -19.81
N ASP A 87 -1.48 17.83 -19.99
CA ASP A 87 -2.53 17.98 -21.00
C ASP A 87 -3.84 17.20 -20.78
N GLY A 88 -4.72 17.75 -19.95
CA GLY A 88 -6.17 17.53 -20.07
C GLY A 88 -6.69 16.12 -19.76
N ASN A 89 -5.88 15.26 -19.14
CA ASN A 89 -6.36 13.97 -18.66
C ASN A 89 -7.34 14.20 -17.49
N PRO A 90 -8.62 13.77 -17.57
CA PRO A 90 -9.60 13.95 -16.50
C PRO A 90 -9.22 13.24 -15.18
N GLN A 91 -8.19 12.40 -15.20
CA GLN A 91 -7.65 11.72 -14.01
C GLN A 91 -6.79 12.64 -13.10
N GLY A 92 -6.36 13.81 -13.60
CA GLY A 92 -5.54 14.76 -12.83
C GLY A 92 -4.12 14.26 -12.54
N ASN A 93 -3.28 15.14 -11.97
CA ASN A 93 -1.95 14.75 -11.51
C ASN A 93 -2.07 13.80 -10.32
N GLN A 94 -1.34 12.68 -10.37
CA GLN A 94 -1.27 11.75 -9.25
C GLN A 94 -0.05 12.06 -8.41
N SER A 95 -0.27 12.43 -7.15
CA SER A 95 0.81 12.51 -6.17
C SER A 95 1.39 11.12 -5.88
N GLY A 96 2.51 11.08 -5.15
CA GLY A 96 3.05 9.82 -4.66
C GLY A 96 1.98 9.06 -3.87
N HIS A 97 1.90 7.75 -4.08
CA HIS A 97 0.88 6.94 -3.44
C HIS A 97 1.33 5.50 -3.23
N TYR A 98 0.66 4.82 -2.31
CA TYR A 98 0.79 3.39 -2.12
C TYR A 98 -0.43 2.66 -2.68
N ASN A 99 -0.19 1.63 -3.47
CA ASN A 99 -1.22 0.70 -3.92
C ASN A 99 -1.18 -0.57 -3.08
N ALA A 100 -2.33 -1.06 -2.61
CA ALA A 100 -2.40 -2.25 -1.77
C ALA A 100 -3.45 -3.26 -2.23
N GLY A 101 -3.20 -4.54 -1.92
CA GLY A 101 -4.11 -5.64 -2.21
C GLY A 101 -3.46 -7.01 -2.05
N PRO A 102 -4.16 -8.09 -2.46
CA PRO A 102 -3.63 -9.46 -2.41
C PRO A 102 -2.35 -9.57 -3.23
N ALA A 103 -1.36 -10.28 -2.69
CA ALA A 103 -0.13 -10.55 -3.42
C ALA A 103 -0.42 -11.33 -4.71
N GLY A 104 0.25 -10.95 -5.80
CA GLY A 104 0.00 -11.50 -7.14
C GLY A 104 -1.32 -11.05 -7.79
N GLY A 105 -2.16 -10.29 -7.08
CA GLY A 105 -3.43 -9.77 -7.55
C GLY A 105 -3.36 -8.33 -8.07
N LYS A 106 -4.53 -7.76 -8.38
CA LYS A 106 -4.66 -6.33 -8.65
C LYS A 106 -4.65 -5.56 -7.34
N LEU A 107 -3.74 -4.59 -7.22
CA LEU A 107 -3.69 -3.65 -6.09
C LEU A 107 -4.72 -2.54 -6.32
N LYS A 108 -5.89 -2.66 -5.69
CA LYS A 108 -7.06 -1.81 -5.97
C LYS A 108 -7.25 -0.67 -4.97
N GLN A 109 -6.50 -0.67 -3.87
CA GLN A 109 -6.60 0.33 -2.82
C GLN A 109 -5.51 1.37 -3.04
N HIS A 110 -5.87 2.64 -3.04
CA HIS A 110 -4.97 3.78 -3.27
C HIS A 110 -4.82 4.60 -1.99
N HIS A 111 -3.59 4.72 -1.48
CA HIS A 111 -3.26 5.51 -0.30
C HIS A 111 -2.33 6.66 -0.72
N THR A 112 -2.92 7.81 -1.03
CA THR A 112 -2.22 8.99 -1.54
C THR A 112 -1.61 9.82 -0.42
N PHE A 113 -0.58 10.61 -0.75
CA PHE A 113 -0.01 11.58 0.17
C PHE A 113 0.44 12.88 -0.48
N ASP A 114 0.54 13.94 0.33
CA ASP A 114 0.95 15.28 -0.11
C ASP A 114 2.47 15.43 -0.22
N ARG A 115 3.21 14.95 0.80
CA ARG A 115 4.67 15.09 0.88
C ARG A 115 5.41 13.77 1.10
N GLU A 116 6.58 13.64 0.48
CA GLU A 116 7.54 12.60 0.84
C GLU A 116 8.10 12.87 2.25
N ASN A 117 8.54 11.81 2.94
CA ASN A 117 9.17 12.02 4.24
C ASN A 117 10.50 12.76 4.05
N GLY A 118 10.68 13.89 4.73
CA GLY A 118 11.92 14.68 4.66
C GLY A 118 11.84 15.90 3.75
N GLU A 119 10.66 16.20 3.19
CA GLU A 119 10.31 17.48 2.54
C GLU A 119 9.70 18.48 3.53
#